data_AF-A0A376W0Y5-F1
#
_entry.id   AF-A0A376W0Y5-F1
#
_cell.length_a   1.000
_cell.length_b   1.000
_cell.length_c   1.000
_cell.angle_alpha   90.00
_cell.angle_beta   90.00
_cell.angle_gamma   90.00
#
_symmetry.space_group_name_H-M   'P 1'
#
loop_
_entity.id
_entity.type
_entity.pdbx_description
1 polymer ?
#
loop_
_entity_poly.entity_id
_entity_poly.type
_entity_poly.pdbx_seq_one_letter_code
_entity_poly.pdbx_strand_id
1 'polypeptide(L)'
;MKQTVYIASPESQQIHVWNLNHEGALTLTQVVDVPGQVQPMVVSPDKRYLYVGVRPEFRVLAYRIAPDDGALTFAAESALPG
;
A
#
# COMPACT_ATOMS: atom_id res chain seq x y z
N MET A 1 20.21 -3.59 4.17
CA MET A 1 18.80 -4.05 4.23
C MET A 1 17.99 -3.07 3.38
N LYS A 2 17.23 -3.50 2.38
CA LYS A 2 16.33 -2.60 1.64
C LYS A 2 15.10 -2.34 2.52
N GLN A 3 14.70 -1.08 2.65
CA GLN A 3 13.52 -0.68 3.41
C GLN A 3 12.50 -0.10 2.43
N THR A 4 11.30 -0.65 2.40
CA THR A 4 10.21 -0.13 1.58
C THR A 4 9.30 0.75 2.43
N VAL A 5 8.90 1.90 1.90
CA VAL A 5 7.96 2.84 2.51
C VAL A 5 6.71 2.93 1.63
N TYR A 6 5.55 2.78 2.23
CA TYR A 6 4.25 2.95 1.57
C TYR A 6 3.60 4.25 2.03
N ILE A 7 3.26 5.14 1.10
CA ILE A 7 2.61 6.42 1.39
C ILE A 7 1.23 6.42 0.74
N ALA A 8 0.20 6.64 1.54
CA ALA A 8 -1.15 6.88 1.04
C ALA A 8 -1.27 8.31 0.52
N SER A 9 -1.90 8.46 -0.65
CA SER A 9 -2.23 9.75 -1.24
C SER A 9 -3.75 9.77 -1.53
N PRO A 10 -4.59 10.12 -0.53
CA PRO A 10 -6.03 9.96 -0.61
C PRO A 10 -6.67 10.78 -1.75
N GLU A 11 -6.22 12.02 -1.96
CA GLU A 11 -6.78 12.94 -2.95
C GLU A 11 -6.52 12.47 -4.38
N SER A 12 -5.34 11.91 -4.63
CA SER A 12 -5.00 11.30 -5.92
C SER A 12 -5.41 9.84 -6.04
N GLN A 13 -5.99 9.26 -4.98
CA GLN A 13 -6.42 7.86 -4.92
C GLN A 13 -5.28 6.87 -5.21
N GLN A 14 -4.11 7.14 -4.63
CA GLN A 14 -2.90 6.39 -4.93
C GLN A 14 -2.18 5.88 -3.69
N ILE A 15 -1.42 4.80 -3.89
CA ILE A 15 -0.36 4.37 -2.97
C ILE A 15 0.96 4.55 -3.70
N HIS A 16 1.88 5.28 -3.10
CA HIS A 16 3.24 5.41 -3.57
C HIS A 16 4.14 4.43 -2.82
N VAL A 17 4.88 3.61 -3.56
CA VAL A 17 5.88 2.68 -3.03
C VAL A 17 7.26 3.27 -3.25
N TRP A 18 8.02 3.40 -2.18
CA TRP A 18 9.36 3.97 -2.20
C TRP A 18 10.36 3.00 -1.63
N ASN A 19 11.57 3.00 -2.20
CA ASN A 19 12.73 2.39 -1.56
C ASN A 19 13.49 3.46 -0.78
N LEU A 20 13.78 3.18 0.49
CA LEU A 20 14.58 3.99 1.39
C LEU A 20 16.00 3.44 1.44
N ASN A 21 16.97 4.24 1.00
CA ASN A 21 18.38 3.88 1.07
C ASN A 21 18.98 4.10 2.48
N HIS A 22 20.21 3.66 2.70
CA HIS A 22 20.88 3.78 4.01
C HIS A 22 21.16 5.23 4.44
N GLU A 23 21.23 6.16 3.49
CA GLU A 23 21.45 7.59 3.70
C GLU A 23 20.14 8.34 3.97
N GLY A 24 18.99 7.65 3.91
CA GLY A 24 17.67 8.24 4.13
C GLY A 24 16.99 8.79 2.87
N ALA A 25 17.59 8.62 1.68
CA ALA A 25 16.99 9.06 0.42
C ALA A 25 15.90 8.09 -0.04
N LEU A 26 14.80 8.65 -0.55
CA LEU A 26 13.67 7.91 -1.11
C LEU A 26 13.75 7.88 -2.64
N THR A 27 13.56 6.70 -3.22
CA THR A 27 13.39 6.51 -4.66
C THR A 27 12.02 5.91 -4.93
N LEU A 28 11.19 6.57 -5.74
CA LEU A 28 9.87 6.05 -6.12
C LEU A 28 10.06 4.80 -6.98
N THR A 29 9.43 3.70 -6.59
CA THR A 29 9.54 2.42 -7.31
C THR A 29 8.22 2.01 -7.96
N GLN A 30 7.09 2.40 -7.39
CA GLN A 30 5.77 2.10 -7.95
C GLN A 30 4.73 3.15 -7.53
N VAL A 31 3.80 3.42 -8.43
CA VAL A 31 2.54 4.11 -8.14
C VAL A 31 1.42 3.09 -8.35
N VAL A 32 0.52 2.97 -7.39
CA VAL A 32 -0.64 2.08 -7.47
C VAL A 32 -1.90 2.93 -7.40
N ASP A 33 -2.70 2.90 -8.45
CA ASP A 33 -4.03 3.49 -8.43
C ASP A 33 -4.99 2.60 -7.62
N VAL A 34 -5.79 3.24 -6.78
CA VAL A 34 -6.74 2.58 -5.88
C VAL A 34 -8.14 3.09 -6.22
N PRO A 35 -9.19 2.25 -6.20
CA PRO A 35 -10.55 2.70 -6.49
C PRO A 35 -11.16 3.45 -5.28
N GLY A 36 -10.64 4.62 -4.95
CA GLY A 36 -11.13 5.49 -3.87
C GLY A 36 -10.02 6.03 -2.96
N GLN A 37 -10.43 6.74 -1.91
CA GLN A 37 -9.51 7.38 -0.97
C GLN A 37 -8.84 6.35 -0.07
N VAL A 38 -7.52 6.27 -0.17
CA VAL A 38 -6.65 5.35 0.58
C VAL A 38 -6.45 5.83 2.01
N GLN A 39 -7.11 5.21 2.98
CA GLN A 39 -6.79 5.33 4.42
C GLN A 39 -7.80 4.55 5.29
N PRO A 40 -7.35 3.88 6.36
CA PRO A 40 -5.95 3.70 6.80
C PRO A 40 -5.19 2.60 6.02
N MET A 41 -3.87 2.47 6.24
CA MET A 41 -3.06 1.36 5.72
C MET A 41 -2.31 0.64 6.85
N VAL A 42 -2.18 -0.69 6.75
CA VAL A 42 -1.40 -1.50 7.71
C VAL A 42 -0.70 -2.67 7.02
N VAL A 43 0.58 -2.88 7.34
CA VAL A 43 1.35 -4.05 6.88
C VAL A 43 1.11 -5.21 7.83
N SER A 44 0.89 -6.42 7.29
CA SER A 44 0.74 -7.63 8.09
C SER A 44 2.02 -7.92 8.90
N PRO A 45 1.94 -8.57 10.08
CA PRO A 45 3.13 -8.86 10.89
C PRO A 45 4.18 -9.70 10.17
N ASP A 46 3.75 -10.60 9.27
CA ASP A 46 4.61 -11.43 8.43
C ASP A 46 5.13 -10.70 7.17
N LYS A 47 4.74 -9.43 6.98
CA LYS A 47 5.11 -8.55 5.86
C LYS A 47 4.72 -9.06 4.48
N ARG A 48 3.78 -10.01 4.40
CA ARG A 48 3.30 -10.55 3.12
C ARG A 48 2.19 -9.70 2.49
N TYR A 49 1.47 -8.92 3.29
CA TYR A 49 0.33 -8.14 2.82
C TYR A 49 0.35 -6.70 3.34
N LEU A 50 -0.14 -5.79 2.49
CA LEU A 50 -0.59 -4.45 2.87
C LEU A 50 -2.12 -4.45 2.81
N TYR A 51 -2.77 -4.17 3.93
CA TYR A 51 -4.22 -3.96 4.01
C TYR A 51 -4.53 -2.48 3.96
N VAL A 52 -5.52 -2.12 3.15
CA VAL A 52 -5.85 -0.74 2.80
C VAL A 52 -7.34 -0.52 2.96
N GLY A 53 -7.73 0.33 3.88
CA GLY A 53 -9.09 0.86 3.97
C GLY A 53 -9.34 1.86 2.84
N VAL A 54 -10.51 1.77 2.22
CA VAL A 54 -10.92 2.65 1.11
C VAL A 54 -12.26 3.30 1.41
N ARG A 55 -12.40 4.56 1.00
CA ARG A 55 -13.61 5.38 1.09
C ARG A 55 -13.97 5.96 -0.29
N PRO A 56 -15.25 6.30 -0.56
CA PRO A 56 -16.41 6.17 0.32
C PRO A 56 -17.00 4.76 0.39
N GLU A 57 -16.67 3.87 -0.55
CA GLU A 57 -17.11 2.48 -0.52
C GLU A 57 -16.33 1.75 0.58
N PHE A 58 -16.90 1.70 1.80
CA PHE A 58 -16.26 1.10 2.96
C PHE A 58 -15.84 -0.34 2.70
N ARG A 59 -14.58 -0.52 2.33
CA ARG A 59 -13.97 -1.81 2.01
C ARG A 59 -12.52 -1.85 2.44
N VAL A 60 -12.01 -3.06 2.55
CA VAL A 60 -10.59 -3.35 2.74
C VAL A 60 -10.07 -4.02 1.49
N LEU A 61 -9.02 -3.46 0.90
CA LEU A 61 -8.23 -4.09 -0.14
C LEU A 61 -7.02 -4.76 0.51
N ALA A 62 -6.62 -5.91 -0.04
CA ALA A 62 -5.39 -6.60 0.30
C ALA A 62 -4.47 -6.58 -0.92
N TYR A 63 -3.25 -6.09 -0.73
CA TYR A 63 -2.16 -6.17 -1.69
C TYR A 63 -1.10 -7.13 -1.18
N ARG A 64 -0.62 -8.03 -2.03
CA ARG A 64 0.56 -8.85 -1.75
C ARG A 64 1.81 -7.99 -1.93
N ILE A 65 2.74 -8.10 -0.98
CA ILE A 65 4.04 -7.44 -1.00
C ILE A 65 5.06 -8.39 -1.63
N ALA A 66 5.73 -7.95 -2.69
CA ALA A 66 6.84 -8.68 -3.30
C ALA A 66 8.06 -8.66 -2.36
N PRO A 67 8.70 -9.81 -2.08
CA PRO A 67 9.77 -9.90 -1.06
C PRO A 67 11.09 -9.25 -1.48
N ASP A 68 11.27 -8.98 -2.77
CA ASP A 68 12.51 -8.49 -3.39
C ASP A 68 12.60 -6.96 -3.46
N ASP A 69 11.48 -6.30 -3.77
CA ASP A 69 11.43 -4.85 -3.94
C ASP A 69 10.28 -4.15 -3.19
N GLY A 70 9.38 -4.91 -2.57
CA GLY A 70 8.21 -4.39 -1.88
C GLY A 70 7.10 -3.90 -2.81
N ALA A 71 7.14 -4.26 -4.10
CA ALA A 71 6.07 -3.93 -5.03
C ALA A 71 4.75 -4.56 -4.57
N LEU A 72 3.66 -3.84 -4.84
CA LEU A 72 2.31 -4.24 -4.47
C LEU A 72 1.61 -4.86 -5.67
N THR A 73 0.96 -6.00 -5.45
CA THR A 73 0.04 -6.62 -6.41
C THR A 73 -1.30 -6.82 -5.73
N PHE A 74 -2.40 -6.41 -6.37
CA PHE A 74 -3.74 -6.64 -5.84
C PHE A 74 -3.98 -8.14 -5.60
N ALA A 75 -4.55 -8.49 -4.45
CA ALA A 75 -4.79 -9.86 -4.06
C ALA A 75 -6.27 -10.14 -3.79
N ALA A 76 -6.95 -9.26 -3.06
CA ALA A 76 -8.36 -9.43 -2.70
C ALA A 76 -9.00 -8.11 -2.26
N GLU A 77 -10.33 -8.10 -2.18
CA GLU A 77 -11.10 -7.06 -1.49
C GLU A 77 -12.24 -7.68 -0.68
N SER A 78 -12.66 -6.98 0.37
CA SER A 78 -13.85 -7.30 1.16
C SER A 78 -14.58 -6.01 1.54
N ALA A 79 -15.90 -6.00 1.35
CA ALA A 79 -16.74 -4.95 1.90
C ALA A 79 -16.73 -4.99 3.44
N LEU A 80 -16.84 -3.82 4.08
CA LEU A 80 -17.10 -3.71 5.51
C LEU A 80 -18.60 -3.48 5.71
N PRO A 81 -19.25 -4.18 6.65
CA PRO A 81 -20.61 -3.85 7.04
C PRO A 81 -20.62 -2.43 7.64
N GLY A 82 -21.61 -1.63 7.22
CA GLY A 82 -21.90 -0.31 7.77
C GLY A 82 -22.72 -0.37 9.04
#